data_AF-A0AA38J809-F1
#
_entry.id   AF-A0AA38J809-F1
#
_cell.length_a   1.000
_cell.length_b   1.000
_cell.length_c   1.000
_cell.angle_alpha   90.00
_cell.angle_beta   90.00
_cell.angle_gamma   90.00
#
_symmetry.space_group_name_H-M   'P 1'
#
loop_
_entity.id
_entity.type
_entity.pdbx_description
1 polymer ?
#
loop_
_entity_poly.entity_id
_entity_poly.type
_entity_poly.pdbx_seq_one_letter_code
_entity_poly.pdbx_strand_id
1 'polypeptide(L)'
;MKTWSLFKSIFRRLDDYQRIRPEEYSYELHSSNEDEDYGLPLPAHRRRQTALHKRRFSITLFSFVSFLQHTLTLRRLVFILTASLFLLVLGILSSGVPSTYQDVRAYERLLPQHKLREAVSENIGRDGVTERIHRRKYLWFDGALWGHGLNNVLQESFIMAYVAQLSHRSYVFEDHVWSKSPLPYTLYDFALRPSRIPMNAFISGPSAGGPFPDGGITRRAVSLEFFNTVCRPEERVVVNTKDAPIDASLGKGADEIVQWFVDELKKVEDEPCVVIDSAGRTLFDSALFGSNRILPILSSLLESPILANFAWSPLVLSAVARNFAILQPDNLNDLYPSPPSYSHLHSNAGVLSGLVAVHLRRGDYSRHCYRLVGWDAEYMGVNQYEKLPDRFDVDAYLREHSFHSSVSPWSSTTLSSRNSSTSLTLPRHTSEEHNMLTPYYLTHCLPEIPEIVARLHQVRLDNPGLKRVYLLSNGWGWWLSSLRDSLKKDGWEDVRHGGELEMDQAQKHVAMAVDMAIAEKAEVFLGNGFSSLSGNIVTLRLSKGFKPESSRFL
;
A
#
# COMPACT_ATOMS: atom_id res chain seq x y z
N MET A 1 -22.03 19.30 -28.22
CA MET A 1 -21.02 18.30 -28.69
C MET A 1 -19.59 18.84 -28.86
N LYS A 2 -19.33 20.14 -29.12
CA LYS A 2 -17.95 20.66 -29.31
C LYS A 2 -17.18 20.97 -28.01
N THR A 3 -17.86 21.26 -26.91
CA THR A 3 -17.24 21.56 -25.59
C THR A 3 -16.59 20.35 -24.94
N TRP A 4 -17.18 19.16 -25.12
CA TRP A 4 -16.67 17.90 -24.55
C TRP A 4 -15.39 17.39 -25.23
N SER A 5 -15.24 17.66 -26.54
CA SER A 5 -14.01 17.37 -27.29
C SER A 5 -12.85 18.28 -26.88
N LEU A 6 -13.13 19.52 -26.51
CA LEU A 6 -12.13 20.48 -26.04
C LEU A 6 -11.62 20.10 -24.64
N PHE A 7 -12.53 19.70 -23.75
CA PHE A 7 -12.17 19.18 -22.42
C PHE A 7 -11.32 17.91 -22.51
N LYS A 8 -11.71 16.92 -23.33
CA LYS A 8 -10.87 15.73 -23.56
C LYS A 8 -9.49 16.07 -24.12
N SER A 9 -9.40 17.03 -25.04
CA SER A 9 -8.11 17.47 -25.63
C SER A 9 -7.22 18.19 -24.62
N ILE A 10 -7.79 19.04 -23.76
CA ILE A 10 -7.05 19.77 -22.72
C ILE A 10 -6.55 18.80 -21.63
N PHE A 11 -7.36 17.84 -21.20
CA PHE A 11 -6.95 16.86 -20.20
C PHE A 11 -5.95 15.84 -20.73
N ARG A 12 -6.08 15.40 -21.98
CA ARG A 12 -5.08 14.54 -22.65
C ARG A 12 -3.73 15.26 -22.80
N ARG A 13 -3.76 16.57 -23.08
CA ARG A 13 -2.54 17.40 -23.07
C ARG A 13 -1.96 17.62 -21.68
N LEU A 14 -2.75 17.64 -20.61
CA LEU A 14 -2.25 17.71 -19.24
C LEU A 14 -1.56 16.41 -18.81
N ASP A 15 -2.09 15.26 -19.25
CA ASP A 15 -1.49 13.93 -19.06
C ASP A 15 -0.14 13.83 -19.81
N ASP A 16 -0.09 14.29 -21.07
CA ASP A 16 1.16 14.40 -21.83
C ASP A 16 2.13 15.43 -21.21
N TYR A 17 1.63 16.50 -20.60
CA TYR A 17 2.46 17.55 -19.98
C TYR A 17 3.08 17.09 -18.64
N GLN A 18 2.38 16.27 -17.87
CA GLN A 18 2.93 15.61 -16.66
C GLN A 18 4.00 14.57 -17.03
N ARG A 19 3.94 14.00 -18.23
CA ARG A 19 4.94 13.07 -18.77
C ARG A 19 6.26 13.76 -19.16
N ILE A 20 6.30 15.11 -19.31
CA ILE A 20 7.40 15.85 -19.96
C ILE A 20 8.24 16.76 -19.02
N ARG A 21 7.89 16.95 -17.74
CA ARG A 21 8.74 17.72 -16.80
C ARG A 21 9.50 16.85 -15.79
N PRO A 22 10.83 16.75 -15.90
CA PRO A 22 11.69 16.35 -14.80
C PRO A 22 12.10 17.59 -14.02
N GLU A 23 11.23 18.14 -13.17
CA GLU A 23 11.67 19.15 -12.18
C GLU A 23 10.68 19.20 -11.01
N GLU A 24 11.24 18.93 -9.83
CA GLU A 24 10.81 19.26 -8.47
C GLU A 24 9.32 19.11 -8.11
N TYR A 25 9.00 18.02 -7.39
CA TYR A 25 7.95 17.92 -6.37
C TYR A 25 8.01 16.48 -5.84
N SER A 26 9.02 16.18 -5.03
CA SER A 26 9.19 14.86 -4.44
C SER A 26 8.36 14.73 -3.16
N TYR A 27 7.70 13.58 -2.99
CA TYR A 27 7.45 12.99 -1.68
C TYR A 27 7.88 11.52 -1.77
N GLU A 28 8.97 11.19 -1.09
CA GLU A 28 9.05 10.27 0.07
C GLU A 28 10.52 9.88 0.28
N LEU A 29 11.22 10.73 1.03
CA LEU A 29 12.38 10.41 1.87
C LEU A 29 12.46 11.53 2.91
N HIS A 30 11.75 11.38 4.02
CA HIS A 30 12.16 12.04 5.25
C HIS A 30 13.04 11.04 6.01
N SER A 31 14.24 10.82 5.46
CA SER A 31 15.41 10.56 6.29
C SER A 31 15.86 11.91 6.79
N SER A 32 16.01 12.08 8.10
CA SER A 32 16.82 13.15 8.65
C SER A 32 18.25 13.02 8.12
N ASN A 33 18.77 14.14 7.61
CA ASN A 33 20.16 14.50 7.35
C ASN A 33 20.69 14.39 5.89
N GLU A 34 21.16 15.58 5.48
CA GLU A 34 22.23 15.93 4.54
C GLU A 34 21.95 15.86 3.03
N ASP A 35 21.74 17.06 2.49
CA ASP A 35 21.74 17.41 1.07
C ASP A 35 23.13 17.20 0.43
N GLU A 36 23.20 16.43 -0.65
CA GLU A 36 24.25 16.59 -1.67
C GLU A 36 23.62 16.70 -3.06
N ASP A 37 23.75 17.90 -3.62
CA ASP A 37 23.32 18.34 -4.95
C ASP A 37 24.31 17.82 -6.02
N TYR A 38 23.83 16.96 -6.92
CA TYR A 38 24.54 16.58 -8.15
C TYR A 38 23.80 17.17 -9.37
N GLY A 39 24.18 18.39 -9.74
CA GLY A 39 23.72 19.04 -10.97
C GLY A 39 24.30 18.41 -12.23
N LEU A 40 23.43 18.01 -13.17
CA LEU A 40 23.80 17.67 -14.54
C LEU A 40 23.41 18.80 -15.52
N PRO A 41 24.21 19.05 -16.57
CA PRO A 41 24.14 20.26 -17.37
C PRO A 41 23.05 20.24 -18.45
N LEU A 42 22.31 21.35 -18.59
CA LEU A 42 21.32 21.57 -19.64
C LEU A 42 21.98 21.82 -21.02
N PRO A 43 21.42 21.31 -22.15
CA PRO A 43 21.96 21.55 -23.47
C PRO A 43 21.66 22.97 -23.97
N ALA A 44 22.67 23.61 -24.58
CA ALA A 44 22.58 24.91 -25.21
C ALA A 44 21.74 24.85 -26.51
N HIS A 45 20.53 25.43 -26.47
CA HIS A 45 19.72 25.61 -27.68
C HIS A 45 20.10 26.89 -28.44
N ARG A 46 20.70 26.70 -29.64
CA ARG A 46 20.89 27.73 -30.68
C ARG A 46 19.55 28.37 -31.05
N ARG A 47 19.41 29.68 -30.82
CA ARG A 47 18.34 30.51 -31.38
C ARG A 47 18.58 30.73 -32.88
N ARG A 48 17.73 30.12 -33.74
CA ARG A 48 17.51 30.60 -35.12
C ARG A 48 16.61 31.84 -35.06
N GLN A 49 17.12 32.97 -35.51
CA GLN A 49 16.33 34.17 -35.75
C GLN A 49 15.54 34.00 -37.06
N THR A 50 14.21 33.88 -36.96
CA THR A 50 13.31 34.09 -38.10
C THR A 50 12.57 35.41 -37.89
N ALA A 51 12.78 36.35 -38.80
CA ALA A 51 12.15 37.66 -38.80
C ALA A 51 10.63 37.53 -39.02
N LEU A 52 9.84 37.76 -37.96
CA LEU A 52 8.39 37.89 -38.03
C LEU A 52 8.00 39.37 -38.05
N HIS A 53 7.27 39.74 -39.10
CA HIS A 53 6.66 41.05 -39.31
C HIS A 53 5.84 41.51 -38.08
N LYS A 54 6.32 42.55 -37.38
CA LYS A 54 5.59 43.23 -36.30
C LYS A 54 4.42 44.04 -36.88
N ARG A 55 3.22 43.47 -36.90
CA ARG A 55 1.99 44.28 -36.87
C ARG A 55 1.84 44.86 -35.46
N ARG A 56 2.09 46.17 -35.32
CA ARG A 56 1.84 46.94 -34.08
C ARG A 56 0.33 47.01 -33.84
N PHE A 57 -0.21 46.12 -32.99
CA PHE A 57 -1.46 46.40 -32.29
C PHE A 57 -1.13 47.35 -31.13
N SER A 58 -1.32 48.65 -31.34
CA SER A 58 -1.30 49.64 -30.28
C SER A 58 -2.63 49.57 -29.51
N ILE A 59 -2.76 48.60 -28.61
CA ILE A 59 -3.75 48.68 -27.54
C ILE A 59 -3.22 49.72 -26.56
N THR A 60 -3.89 50.86 -26.46
CA THR A 60 -3.51 51.96 -25.58
C THR A 60 -3.45 51.46 -24.14
N LEU A 61 -2.31 51.65 -23.47
CA LEU A 61 -2.06 51.32 -22.05
C LEU A 61 -3.21 51.81 -21.13
N PHE A 62 -3.85 52.91 -21.53
CA PHE A 62 -5.00 53.54 -20.89
C PHE A 62 -6.27 52.67 -20.84
N SER A 63 -6.55 51.89 -21.89
CA SER A 63 -7.73 51.00 -21.96
C SER A 63 -7.57 49.80 -21.01
N PHE A 64 -6.34 49.31 -20.84
CA PHE A 64 -6.04 48.21 -19.92
C PHE A 64 -6.10 48.66 -18.45
N VAL A 65 -5.63 49.86 -18.13
CA VAL A 65 -5.67 50.43 -16.77
C VAL A 65 -7.11 50.79 -16.35
N SER A 66 -7.90 51.39 -17.25
CA SER A 66 -9.32 51.70 -16.99
C SER A 66 -10.17 50.43 -16.85
N PHE A 67 -9.88 49.38 -17.65
CA PHE A 67 -10.48 48.06 -17.48
C PHE A 67 -10.13 47.46 -16.11
N LEU A 68 -8.84 47.45 -15.71
CA LEU A 68 -8.42 46.99 -14.39
C LEU A 68 -9.10 47.78 -13.25
N GLN A 69 -9.19 49.11 -13.35
CA GLN A 69 -9.84 49.95 -12.33
C GLN A 69 -11.35 49.69 -12.20
N HIS A 70 -12.04 49.34 -13.31
CA HIS A 70 -13.46 49.00 -13.28
C HIS A 70 -13.73 47.53 -12.92
N THR A 71 -12.84 46.59 -13.22
CA THR A 71 -13.02 45.17 -12.90
C THR A 71 -12.50 44.78 -11.52
N LEU A 72 -11.46 45.45 -10.99
CA LEU A 72 -10.78 45.13 -9.73
C LEU A 72 -11.11 46.16 -8.62
N THR A 73 -12.39 46.49 -8.44
CA THR A 73 -12.77 47.24 -7.23
C THR A 73 -12.57 46.36 -6.00
N LEU A 74 -12.11 46.93 -4.88
CA LEU A 74 -11.90 46.19 -3.62
C LEU A 74 -13.13 45.34 -3.26
N ARG A 75 -14.34 45.87 -3.48
CA ARG A 75 -15.60 45.16 -3.27
C ARG A 75 -15.76 43.92 -4.16
N ARG A 76 -15.38 43.99 -5.44
CA ARG A 76 -15.42 42.83 -6.35
C ARG A 76 -14.35 41.81 -6.02
N LEU A 77 -13.15 42.26 -5.64
CA LEU A 77 -12.08 41.37 -5.17
C LEU A 77 -12.49 40.61 -3.90
N VAL A 78 -13.05 41.31 -2.91
CA VAL A 78 -13.59 40.69 -1.69
C VAL A 78 -14.69 39.68 -2.04
N PHE A 79 -15.64 40.04 -2.93
CA PHE A 79 -16.69 39.12 -3.34
C PHE A 79 -16.17 37.87 -4.07
N ILE A 80 -15.20 38.03 -4.97
CA ILE A 80 -14.58 36.91 -5.68
C ILE A 80 -13.85 36.00 -4.70
N LEU A 81 -13.10 36.56 -3.74
CA LEU A 81 -12.40 35.79 -2.72
C LEU A 81 -13.37 35.05 -1.81
N THR A 82 -14.43 35.69 -1.32
CA THR A 82 -15.43 35.05 -0.44
C THR A 82 -16.22 33.98 -1.19
N ALA A 83 -16.62 34.23 -2.44
CA ALA A 83 -17.31 33.24 -3.27
C ALA A 83 -16.39 32.05 -3.58
N SER A 84 -15.11 32.30 -3.88
CA SER A 84 -14.14 31.23 -4.14
C SER A 84 -13.88 30.38 -2.89
N LEU A 85 -13.74 31.02 -1.72
CA LEU A 85 -13.59 30.32 -0.45
C LEU A 85 -14.84 29.51 -0.11
N PHE A 86 -16.04 30.08 -0.33
CA PHE A 86 -17.31 29.39 -0.12
C PHE A 86 -17.45 28.16 -1.04
N LEU A 87 -17.14 28.32 -2.33
CA LEU A 87 -17.14 27.21 -3.29
C LEU A 87 -16.09 26.14 -2.96
N LEU A 88 -14.92 26.54 -2.46
CA LEU A 88 -13.89 25.61 -1.98
C LEU A 88 -14.40 24.81 -0.78
N VAL A 89 -14.99 25.47 0.23
CA VAL A 89 -15.56 24.81 1.41
C VAL A 89 -16.69 23.86 1.00
N LEU A 90 -17.58 24.29 0.11
CA LEU A 90 -18.62 23.43 -0.45
C LEU A 90 -18.03 22.23 -1.20
N GLY A 91 -16.97 22.44 -1.99
CA GLY A 91 -16.26 21.37 -2.68
C GLY A 91 -15.70 20.33 -1.71
N ILE A 92 -15.01 20.79 -0.66
CA ILE A 92 -14.44 19.93 0.39
C ILE A 92 -15.55 19.14 1.10
N LEU A 93 -16.62 19.81 1.52
CA LEU A 93 -17.74 19.18 2.24
C LEU A 93 -18.63 18.31 1.35
N SER A 94 -18.61 18.51 0.03
CA SER A 94 -19.39 17.69 -0.92
C SER A 94 -18.95 16.23 -0.93
N SER A 95 -17.70 15.95 -0.54
CA SER A 95 -17.17 14.59 -0.34
C SER A 95 -17.76 13.90 0.90
N GLY A 96 -18.45 14.65 1.76
CA GLY A 96 -18.99 14.19 3.04
C GLY A 96 -18.03 14.43 4.20
N VAL A 97 -18.59 14.40 5.42
CA VAL A 97 -17.80 14.38 6.66
C VAL A 97 -17.50 12.91 7.00
N PRO A 98 -16.22 12.53 7.14
CA PRO A 98 -15.84 11.16 7.46
C PRO A 98 -16.42 10.65 8.78
N SER A 99 -16.61 9.34 8.90
CA SER A 99 -16.93 8.72 10.19
C SER A 99 -15.77 8.89 11.16
N THR A 100 -16.10 9.06 12.44
CA THR A 100 -15.13 9.06 13.55
C THR A 100 -14.84 7.66 14.10
N TYR A 101 -15.58 6.64 13.61
CA TYR A 101 -15.47 5.23 14.02
C TYR A 101 -15.63 4.99 15.53
N GLN A 102 -16.48 5.79 16.20
CA GLN A 102 -16.69 5.67 17.65
C GLN A 102 -17.31 4.33 18.06
N ASP A 103 -18.16 3.77 17.21
CA ASP A 103 -18.71 2.43 17.34
C ASP A 103 -17.61 1.35 17.31
N VAL A 104 -16.66 1.45 16.37
CA VAL A 104 -15.51 0.54 16.29
C VAL A 104 -14.61 0.70 17.51
N ARG A 105 -14.34 1.93 17.96
CA ARG A 105 -13.57 2.17 19.21
C ARG A 105 -14.27 1.62 20.45
N ALA A 106 -15.59 1.74 20.50
CA ALA A 106 -16.37 1.13 21.58
C ALA A 106 -16.25 -0.40 21.55
N TYR A 107 -16.31 -1.01 20.36
CA TYR A 107 -16.04 -2.44 20.19
C TYR A 107 -14.63 -2.83 20.67
N GLU A 108 -13.60 -2.09 20.26
CA GLU A 108 -12.21 -2.35 20.68
C GLU A 108 -12.09 -2.39 22.20
N ARG A 109 -12.61 -1.38 22.91
CA ARG A 109 -12.58 -1.32 24.38
C ARG A 109 -13.34 -2.46 25.07
N LEU A 110 -14.27 -3.10 24.38
CA LEU A 110 -15.08 -4.21 24.88
C LEU A 110 -14.48 -5.58 24.53
N LEU A 111 -13.33 -5.63 23.84
CA LEU A 111 -12.65 -6.88 23.54
C LEU A 111 -12.37 -7.67 24.84
N PRO A 112 -12.55 -9.01 24.86
CA PRO A 112 -12.44 -9.81 26.08
C PRO A 112 -11.10 -9.64 26.81
N GLN A 113 -10.03 -9.44 26.04
CA GLN A 113 -8.69 -9.24 26.56
C GLN A 113 -8.46 -7.85 27.21
N HIS A 114 -9.35 -6.87 27.01
CA HIS A 114 -9.23 -5.50 27.57
C HIS A 114 -9.88 -5.35 28.96
N LYS A 115 -10.20 -6.46 29.63
CA LYS A 115 -10.66 -6.42 31.01
C LYS A 115 -9.51 -6.17 31.97
N LEU A 116 -9.44 -4.97 32.53
CA LEU A 116 -8.35 -4.52 33.42
C LEU A 116 -8.08 -5.50 34.58
N ARG A 117 -9.13 -5.99 35.24
CA ARG A 117 -9.03 -6.96 36.36
C ARG A 117 -8.41 -8.31 35.97
N GLU A 118 -8.45 -8.66 34.70
CA GLU A 118 -7.84 -9.88 34.17
C GLU A 118 -6.40 -9.66 33.70
N ALA A 119 -6.01 -8.40 33.49
CA ALA A 119 -4.66 -8.02 33.04
C ALA A 119 -3.71 -7.73 34.21
N VAL A 120 -4.19 -7.08 35.27
CA VAL A 120 -3.39 -6.66 36.42
C VAL A 120 -4.14 -6.91 37.72
N SER A 121 -3.41 -7.35 38.75
CA SER A 121 -3.87 -7.30 40.14
C SER A 121 -3.01 -6.32 40.94
N GLU A 122 -3.67 -5.56 41.81
CA GLU A 122 -3.02 -4.61 42.72
C GLU A 122 -3.11 -5.17 44.15
N ASN A 123 -1.96 -5.33 44.80
CA ASN A 123 -1.86 -5.71 46.21
C ASN A 123 -1.30 -4.52 46.99
N ILE A 124 -1.97 -4.11 48.05
CA ILE A 124 -1.46 -3.05 48.93
C ILE A 124 -0.59 -3.70 50.01
N GLY A 125 0.70 -3.45 49.96
CA GLY A 125 1.67 -3.86 50.98
C GLY A 125 1.36 -3.22 52.33
N ARG A 126 1.87 -3.82 53.41
CA ARG A 126 1.70 -3.28 54.78
C ARG A 126 2.36 -1.92 54.98
N ASP A 127 3.29 -1.56 54.12
CA ASP A 127 3.99 -0.27 54.02
C ASP A 127 3.19 0.77 53.22
N GLY A 128 2.02 0.42 52.68
CA GLY A 128 1.20 1.28 51.83
C GLY A 128 1.65 1.32 50.37
N VAL A 129 2.65 0.54 49.97
CA VAL A 129 3.11 0.44 48.58
C VAL A 129 2.18 -0.51 47.81
N THR A 130 1.59 -0.01 46.73
CA THR A 130 0.77 -0.86 45.84
C THR A 130 1.69 -1.61 44.88
N GLU A 131 1.78 -2.92 45.05
CA GLU A 131 2.45 -3.82 44.12
C GLU A 131 1.48 -4.18 42.97
N ARG A 132 1.88 -3.88 41.74
CA ARG A 132 1.17 -4.29 40.52
C ARG A 132 1.73 -5.57 39.98
N ILE A 133 0.89 -6.60 39.96
CA ILE A 133 1.22 -7.91 39.39
C ILE A 133 0.54 -8.01 38.03
N HIS A 134 1.34 -7.98 36.98
CA HIS A 134 0.89 -8.20 35.61
C HIS A 134 0.65 -9.68 35.35
N ARG A 135 -0.50 -10.01 34.76
CA ARG A 135 -0.89 -11.39 34.44
C ARG A 135 -0.58 -11.78 33.00
N ARG A 136 -0.06 -10.84 32.22
CA ARG A 136 0.24 -10.96 30.79
C ARG A 136 1.47 -10.14 30.45
N LYS A 137 2.14 -10.52 29.36
CA LYS A 137 3.28 -9.81 28.81
C LYS A 137 2.86 -9.15 27.51
N TYR A 138 3.29 -7.91 27.30
CA TYR A 138 2.93 -7.09 26.15
C TYR A 138 4.19 -6.72 25.37
N LEU A 139 4.01 -6.50 24.07
CA LEU A 139 5.04 -5.99 23.18
C LEU A 139 4.45 -4.89 22.31
N TRP A 140 4.92 -3.66 22.53
CA TRP A 140 4.58 -2.51 21.70
C TRP A 140 5.78 -2.10 20.85
N PHE A 141 5.55 -1.87 19.57
CA PHE A 141 6.55 -1.29 18.68
C PHE A 141 6.26 0.19 18.53
N ASP A 142 7.01 1.02 19.25
CA ASP A 142 6.91 2.46 19.13
C ASP A 142 7.57 2.91 17.81
N GLY A 143 6.97 3.92 17.19
CA GLY A 143 7.36 4.40 15.86
C GLY A 143 6.67 3.70 14.69
N ALA A 144 5.47 3.13 14.91
CA ALA A 144 4.65 2.57 13.83
C ALA A 144 4.50 3.54 12.65
N LEU A 145 4.48 2.98 11.43
CA LEU A 145 4.39 3.75 10.20
C LEU A 145 3.11 4.60 10.13
N TRP A 146 3.25 5.89 9.84
CA TRP A 146 2.13 6.85 9.77
C TRP A 146 2.21 7.70 8.51
N GLY A 147 1.08 8.23 8.05
CA GLY A 147 1.02 9.05 6.82
C GLY A 147 1.11 8.26 5.52
N HIS A 148 1.26 6.93 5.61
CA HIS A 148 1.32 6.04 4.45
C HIS A 148 0.02 5.25 4.26
N GLY A 149 -0.12 4.66 3.07
CA GLY A 149 -1.24 3.77 2.76
C GLY A 149 -1.27 2.54 3.67
N LEU A 150 -2.49 2.07 3.99
CA LEU A 150 -2.75 0.89 4.83
C LEU A 150 -1.87 -0.33 4.45
N ASN A 151 -1.57 -0.52 3.16
CA ASN A 151 -0.80 -1.68 2.72
C ASN A 151 0.58 -1.79 3.39
N ASN A 152 1.27 -0.67 3.56
CA ASN A 152 2.59 -0.65 4.19
C ASN A 152 2.44 -0.93 5.70
N VAL A 153 1.40 -0.37 6.32
CA VAL A 153 1.08 -0.59 7.74
C VAL A 153 0.70 -2.06 8.01
N LEU A 154 -0.03 -2.71 7.11
CA LEU A 154 -0.38 -4.13 7.26
C LEU A 154 0.86 -5.03 7.16
N GLN A 155 1.79 -4.76 6.24
CA GLN A 155 3.03 -5.51 6.12
C GLN A 155 3.84 -5.49 7.42
N GLU A 156 3.99 -4.30 8.00
CA GLU A 156 4.66 -4.10 9.29
C GLU A 156 3.90 -4.79 10.43
N SER A 157 2.59 -4.57 10.50
CA SER A 157 1.72 -5.14 11.56
C SER A 157 1.76 -6.67 11.59
N PHE A 158 1.83 -7.35 10.44
CA PHE A 158 1.89 -8.81 10.39
C PHE A 158 3.19 -9.35 10.97
N ILE A 159 4.33 -8.76 10.62
CA ILE A 159 5.63 -9.22 11.14
C ILE A 159 5.78 -8.84 12.62
N MET A 160 5.36 -7.65 13.02
CA MET A 160 5.42 -7.25 14.43
C MET A 160 4.54 -8.14 15.32
N ALA A 161 3.33 -8.48 14.85
CA ALA A 161 2.47 -9.43 15.55
C ALA A 161 3.09 -10.85 15.58
N TYR A 162 3.77 -11.26 14.52
CA TYR A 162 4.50 -12.53 14.46
C TYR A 162 5.67 -12.57 15.47
N VAL A 163 6.47 -11.50 15.57
CA VAL A 163 7.54 -11.38 16.59
C VAL A 163 6.97 -11.41 18.01
N ALA A 164 5.86 -10.71 18.26
CA ALA A 164 5.18 -10.76 19.56
C ALA A 164 4.73 -12.20 19.89
N GLN A 165 4.19 -12.92 18.91
CA GLN A 165 3.80 -14.31 19.08
C GLN A 165 5.00 -15.20 19.42
N LEU A 166 6.11 -15.09 18.68
CA LEU A 166 7.33 -15.87 18.90
C LEU A 166 7.97 -15.60 20.28
N SER A 167 7.82 -14.37 20.78
CA SER A 167 8.29 -13.97 22.11
C SER A 167 7.26 -14.20 23.23
N HIS A 168 6.15 -14.88 22.96
CA HIS A 168 5.07 -15.18 23.91
C HIS A 168 4.45 -13.92 24.56
N ARG A 169 4.33 -12.85 23.79
CA ARG A 169 3.76 -11.56 24.21
C ARG A 169 2.49 -11.24 23.42
N SER A 170 1.57 -10.52 24.05
CA SER A 170 0.46 -9.86 23.37
C SER A 170 1.00 -8.69 22.55
N TYR A 171 0.79 -8.75 21.23
CA TYR A 171 1.06 -7.62 20.34
C TYR A 171 0.18 -6.41 20.72
N VAL A 172 0.75 -5.22 20.71
CA VAL A 172 0.02 -3.97 20.90
C VAL A 172 -0.22 -3.32 19.54
N PHE A 173 -1.47 -3.34 19.07
CA PHE A 173 -1.85 -2.76 17.80
C PHE A 173 -2.29 -1.29 17.95
N GLU A 174 -2.06 -0.53 16.88
CA GLU A 174 -2.35 0.90 16.81
C GLU A 174 -3.42 1.22 15.77
N ASP A 175 -4.01 2.41 15.87
CA ASP A 175 -4.80 2.99 14.79
C ASP A 175 -3.95 3.12 13.51
N HIS A 176 -4.60 3.04 12.35
CA HIS A 176 -4.03 3.57 11.12
C HIS A 176 -3.99 5.09 11.21
N VAL A 177 -2.80 5.67 11.38
CA VAL A 177 -2.61 7.13 11.52
C VAL A 177 -2.25 7.74 10.18
N TRP A 178 -3.17 8.49 9.58
CA TRP A 178 -2.89 9.31 8.40
C TRP A 178 -2.27 10.66 8.76
N SER A 179 -2.67 11.24 9.89
CA SER A 179 -2.13 12.52 10.38
C SER A 179 -1.98 12.50 11.90
N LYS A 180 -0.84 13.02 12.38
CA LYS A 180 -0.59 13.25 13.81
C LYS A 180 -1.35 14.45 14.37
N SER A 181 -2.06 15.21 13.54
CA SER A 181 -2.93 16.31 13.98
C SER A 181 -3.87 15.88 15.11
N PRO A 182 -4.13 16.74 16.13
CA PRO A 182 -5.10 16.43 17.18
C PRO A 182 -6.54 16.48 16.67
N LEU A 183 -6.78 17.04 15.48
CA LEU A 183 -8.11 17.10 14.89
C LEU A 183 -8.54 15.72 14.35
N PRO A 184 -9.85 15.39 14.40
CA PRO A 184 -10.36 14.11 13.92
C PRO A 184 -10.21 13.93 12.41
N TYR A 185 -10.10 15.03 11.67
CA TYR A 185 -9.96 15.05 10.23
C TYR A 185 -8.78 15.91 9.78
N THR A 186 -8.24 15.58 8.61
CA THR A 186 -7.26 16.38 7.88
C THR A 186 -7.74 16.60 6.44
N LEU A 187 -7.22 17.65 5.80
CA LEU A 187 -7.50 17.94 4.40
C LEU A 187 -6.47 17.22 3.52
N TYR A 188 -6.94 16.43 2.56
CA TYR A 188 -6.12 15.73 1.60
C TYR A 188 -6.85 15.64 0.25
N ASP A 189 -6.19 16.01 -0.85
CA ASP A 189 -6.79 16.05 -2.20
C ASP A 189 -8.15 16.77 -2.26
N PHE A 190 -8.24 17.93 -1.61
CA PHE A 190 -9.47 18.73 -1.52
C PHE A 190 -10.66 17.98 -0.89
N ALA A 191 -10.41 16.94 -0.09
CA ALA A 191 -11.42 16.19 0.64
C ALA A 191 -11.02 16.03 2.12
N LEU A 192 -12.03 15.88 2.99
CA LEU A 192 -11.80 15.51 4.38
C LEU A 192 -11.44 14.04 4.47
N ARG A 193 -10.40 13.74 5.25
CA ARG A 193 -9.97 12.38 5.56
C ARG A 193 -9.87 12.20 7.08
N PRO A 194 -10.25 11.05 7.64
CA PRO A 194 -9.95 10.75 9.04
C PRO A 194 -8.44 10.86 9.29
N SER A 195 -8.07 11.55 10.37
CA SER A 195 -6.68 11.61 10.82
C SER A 195 -6.21 10.24 11.34
N ARG A 196 -7.14 9.47 11.93
CA ARG A 196 -6.91 8.15 12.52
C ARG A 196 -8.12 7.27 12.28
N ILE A 197 -7.87 6.02 11.88
CA ILE A 197 -8.91 5.00 11.71
C ILE A 197 -8.51 3.81 12.60
N PRO A 198 -9.39 3.32 13.50
CA PRO A 198 -9.07 2.17 14.34
C PRO A 198 -8.71 0.94 13.49
N MET A 199 -7.73 0.15 13.92
CA MET A 199 -7.30 -1.04 13.17
C MET A 199 -8.47 -2.01 12.96
N ASN A 200 -9.38 -2.11 13.93
CA ASN A 200 -10.56 -2.95 13.82
C ASN A 200 -11.61 -2.48 12.81
N ALA A 201 -11.44 -1.30 12.20
CA ALA A 201 -12.23 -0.89 11.04
C ALA A 201 -11.77 -1.61 9.76
N PHE A 202 -10.52 -2.07 9.70
CA PHE A 202 -9.97 -2.79 8.54
C PHE A 202 -9.95 -4.30 8.74
N ILE A 203 -9.44 -4.77 9.89
CA ILE A 203 -9.17 -6.19 10.14
C ILE A 203 -9.69 -6.63 11.51
N SER A 204 -9.94 -7.93 11.70
CA SER A 204 -10.45 -8.51 12.95
C SER A 204 -9.73 -9.78 13.38
N GLY A 205 -8.66 -10.18 12.67
CA GLY A 205 -7.83 -11.33 13.01
C GLY A 205 -6.93 -11.10 14.23
N PRO A 206 -6.06 -12.07 14.58
CA PRO A 206 -5.21 -12.02 15.78
C PRO A 206 -4.36 -10.75 15.93
N SER A 207 -3.87 -10.18 14.82
CA SER A 207 -3.09 -8.92 14.83
C SER A 207 -3.89 -7.70 15.27
N ALA A 208 -5.22 -7.76 15.29
CA ALA A 208 -6.12 -6.73 15.80
C ALA A 208 -7.03 -7.26 16.91
N GLY A 209 -6.53 -8.20 17.72
CA GLY A 209 -7.22 -8.68 18.92
C GLY A 209 -8.27 -9.77 18.68
N GLY A 210 -8.33 -10.32 17.47
CA GLY A 210 -9.12 -11.50 17.15
C GLY A 210 -8.70 -12.75 17.91
N PRO A 211 -9.51 -13.82 17.85
CA PRO A 211 -9.21 -15.08 18.53
C PRO A 211 -8.04 -15.83 17.89
N PHE A 212 -7.21 -16.45 18.73
CA PHE A 212 -6.26 -17.48 18.32
C PHE A 212 -6.93 -18.86 18.24
N PRO A 213 -6.40 -19.82 17.45
CA PRO A 213 -6.91 -21.19 17.35
C PRO A 213 -7.02 -21.93 18.69
N ASP A 214 -6.08 -21.69 19.59
CA ASP A 214 -6.04 -22.30 20.93
C ASP A 214 -7.07 -21.70 21.90
N GLY A 215 -7.83 -20.69 21.47
CA GLY A 215 -8.80 -19.97 22.29
C GLY A 215 -8.16 -19.05 23.35
N GLY A 216 -6.83 -19.03 23.45
CA GLY A 216 -6.08 -18.31 24.48
C GLY A 216 -6.34 -16.81 24.43
N ILE A 217 -6.81 -16.23 25.54
CA ILE A 217 -7.05 -14.78 25.66
C ILE A 217 -5.74 -14.04 26.00
N THR A 218 -4.82 -14.71 26.69
CA THR A 218 -3.57 -14.12 27.21
C THR A 218 -2.56 -13.71 26.14
N ARG A 219 -2.70 -14.23 24.91
CA ARG A 219 -1.86 -13.92 23.76
C ARG A 219 -2.53 -13.01 22.73
N ARG A 220 -3.82 -12.69 22.92
CA ARG A 220 -4.54 -11.82 21.98
C ARG A 220 -3.92 -10.44 21.97
N ALA A 221 -3.85 -9.84 20.78
CA ALA A 221 -3.36 -8.49 20.66
C ALA A 221 -4.29 -7.50 21.40
N VAL A 222 -3.71 -6.42 21.91
CA VAL A 222 -4.43 -5.38 22.65
C VAL A 222 -4.25 -4.03 21.96
N SER A 223 -5.19 -3.11 22.16
CA SER A 223 -5.05 -1.77 21.60
C SER A 223 -4.00 -0.98 22.38
N LEU A 224 -3.36 -0.02 21.72
CA LEU A 224 -2.46 0.92 22.38
C LEU A 224 -3.14 1.69 23.52
N GLU A 225 -4.42 2.03 23.40
CA GLU A 225 -5.22 2.65 24.47
C GLU A 225 -5.25 1.78 25.73
N PHE A 226 -5.49 0.47 25.58
CA PHE A 226 -5.49 -0.48 26.68
C PHE A 226 -4.09 -0.67 27.26
N PHE A 227 -3.08 -0.85 26.41
CA PHE A 227 -1.68 -0.98 26.83
C PHE A 227 -1.24 0.22 27.67
N ASN A 228 -1.53 1.45 27.24
CA ASN A 228 -1.19 2.66 27.98
C ASN A 228 -1.87 2.76 29.36
N THR A 229 -3.02 2.10 29.53
CA THR A 229 -3.73 2.03 30.82
C THR A 229 -3.10 1.00 31.77
N VAL A 230 -2.66 -0.13 31.20
CA VAL A 230 -2.09 -1.26 31.95
C VAL A 230 -0.62 -1.04 32.30
N CYS A 231 0.18 -0.68 31.30
CA CYS A 231 1.63 -0.50 31.36
C CYS A 231 1.97 1.00 31.43
N ARG A 232 2.23 1.49 32.65
CA ARG A 232 2.57 2.91 32.85
C ARG A 232 3.97 3.23 32.30
N PRO A 233 4.28 4.47 31.90
CA PRO A 233 5.59 4.83 31.36
C PRO A 233 6.77 4.39 32.24
N GLU A 234 6.64 4.48 33.56
CA GLU A 234 7.65 4.06 34.53
C GLU A 234 7.84 2.54 34.66
N GLU A 235 6.88 1.73 34.20
CA GLU A 235 6.93 0.26 34.20
C GLU A 235 7.47 -0.31 32.88
N ARG A 236 7.75 0.54 31.89
CA ARG A 236 8.13 0.11 30.54
C ARG A 236 9.62 -0.14 30.44
N VAL A 237 9.98 -1.31 29.94
CA VAL A 237 11.34 -1.66 29.56
C VAL A 237 11.50 -1.44 28.06
N VAL A 238 12.49 -0.63 27.69
CA VAL A 238 12.75 -0.25 26.29
C VAL A 238 13.87 -1.09 25.71
N VAL A 239 13.63 -1.70 24.56
CA VAL A 239 14.63 -2.33 23.71
C VAL A 239 14.84 -1.43 22.50
N ASN A 240 16.07 -0.97 22.27
CA ASN A 240 16.36 0.01 21.22
C ASN A 240 16.90 -0.66 19.95
N THR A 241 16.32 -0.35 18.80
CA THR A 241 16.77 -0.94 17.52
C THR A 241 18.08 -0.36 17.01
N LYS A 242 18.59 0.75 17.58
CA LYS A 242 19.93 1.28 17.24
C LYS A 242 21.04 0.27 17.52
N ASP A 243 20.81 -0.62 18.48
CA ASP A 243 21.75 -1.64 18.93
C ASP A 243 21.72 -2.89 18.05
N ALA A 244 20.80 -2.95 17.07
CA ALA A 244 20.81 -4.00 16.07
C ALA A 244 22.12 -4.00 15.26
N PRO A 245 22.48 -5.10 14.59
CA PRO A 245 23.56 -5.10 13.61
C PRO A 245 23.27 -4.12 12.45
N ILE A 246 24.28 -3.43 11.93
CA ILE A 246 24.11 -2.45 10.82
C ILE A 246 23.63 -3.13 9.54
N ASP A 247 24.12 -4.34 9.28
CA ASP A 247 23.69 -5.17 8.16
C ASP A 247 22.26 -5.69 8.32
N ALA A 248 21.68 -5.68 9.54
CA ALA A 248 20.29 -6.03 9.79
C ALA A 248 19.31 -5.18 8.94
N SER A 249 19.60 -3.89 8.76
CA SER A 249 18.78 -3.02 7.90
C SER A 249 19.19 -3.06 6.42
N LEU A 250 20.45 -3.41 6.09
CA LEU A 250 21.01 -3.20 4.75
C LEU A 250 21.24 -4.47 3.91
N GLY A 251 21.19 -5.67 4.47
CA GLY A 251 21.44 -6.90 3.71
C GLY A 251 20.93 -8.20 4.31
N LYS A 252 20.54 -8.20 5.58
CA LYS A 252 20.09 -9.41 6.29
C LYS A 252 18.67 -9.82 5.91
N GLY A 253 18.42 -11.12 5.85
CA GLY A 253 17.06 -11.63 5.65
C GLY A 253 16.15 -11.31 6.85
N ALA A 254 14.84 -11.35 6.62
CA ALA A 254 13.84 -11.15 7.66
C ALA A 254 13.94 -12.20 8.79
N ASP A 255 14.48 -13.38 8.51
CA ASP A 255 14.77 -14.44 9.48
C ASP A 255 15.79 -13.99 10.51
N GLU A 256 16.87 -13.36 10.08
CA GLU A 256 17.91 -12.84 10.97
C GLU A 256 17.41 -11.65 11.79
N ILE A 257 16.59 -10.78 11.19
CA ILE A 257 15.96 -9.64 11.89
C ILE A 257 14.97 -10.14 12.95
N VAL A 258 14.10 -11.10 12.60
CA VAL A 258 13.14 -11.70 13.53
C VAL A 258 13.87 -12.42 14.65
N GLN A 259 14.92 -13.18 14.35
CA GLN A 259 15.72 -13.87 15.36
C GLN A 259 16.39 -12.88 16.31
N TRP A 260 16.93 -11.76 15.80
CA TRP A 260 17.48 -10.70 16.65
C TRP A 260 16.45 -10.16 17.63
N PHE A 261 15.22 -9.87 17.18
CA PHE A 261 14.16 -9.44 18.09
C PHE A 261 13.84 -10.50 19.15
N VAL A 262 13.73 -11.77 18.76
CA VAL A 262 13.47 -12.87 19.69
C VAL A 262 14.57 -12.98 20.75
N ASP A 263 15.84 -12.85 20.35
CA ASP A 263 16.99 -12.93 21.23
C ASP A 263 17.06 -11.74 22.21
N GLU A 264 16.78 -10.52 21.75
CA GLU A 264 16.69 -9.34 22.63
C GLU A 264 15.52 -9.45 23.60
N LEU A 265 14.36 -9.91 23.13
CA LEU A 265 13.16 -10.07 23.96
C LEU A 265 13.29 -11.17 25.02
N LYS A 266 14.18 -12.15 24.78
CA LYS A 266 14.54 -13.16 25.77
C LYS A 266 15.34 -12.58 26.94
N LYS A 267 16.13 -11.51 26.74
CA LYS A 267 16.87 -10.85 27.82
C LYS A 267 15.96 -10.13 28.81
N VAL A 268 14.78 -9.73 28.36
CA VAL A 268 13.73 -9.07 29.15
C VAL A 268 12.51 -9.97 29.32
N GLU A 269 12.72 -11.30 29.31
CA GLU A 269 11.62 -12.27 29.30
C GLU A 269 10.64 -12.05 30.45
N ASP A 270 11.11 -11.74 31.65
CA ASP A 270 10.28 -11.55 32.84
C ASP A 270 9.53 -10.21 32.87
N GLU A 271 9.92 -9.25 32.02
CA GLU A 271 9.34 -7.91 32.01
C GLU A 271 7.97 -7.92 31.31
N PRO A 272 6.89 -7.46 31.98
CA PRO A 272 5.55 -7.52 31.41
C PRO A 272 5.29 -6.46 30.35
N CYS A 273 5.95 -5.31 30.42
CA CYS A 273 5.66 -4.14 29.62
C CYS A 273 6.88 -3.77 28.77
N VAL A 274 7.04 -4.38 27.60
CA VAL A 274 8.19 -4.13 26.72
C VAL A 274 7.81 -3.24 25.56
N VAL A 275 8.67 -2.27 25.27
CA VAL A 275 8.56 -1.33 24.16
C VAL A 275 9.79 -1.45 23.27
N ILE A 276 9.57 -1.64 21.97
CA ILE A 276 10.61 -1.50 20.96
C ILE A 276 10.66 -0.04 20.55
N ASP A 277 11.78 0.64 20.80
CA ASP A 277 12.04 1.97 20.27
C ASP A 277 12.73 1.85 18.90
N SER A 278 11.97 2.13 17.84
CA SER A 278 12.42 2.04 16.46
C SER A 278 13.12 3.31 15.96
N ALA A 279 13.17 4.39 16.75
CA ALA A 279 13.65 5.71 16.29
C ALA A 279 15.11 5.72 15.84
N GLY A 280 15.94 4.82 16.37
CA GLY A 280 17.35 4.71 16.02
C GLY A 280 17.63 3.94 14.73
N ARG A 281 16.80 2.95 14.41
CA ARG A 281 16.92 2.16 13.17
C ARG A 281 15.62 1.41 12.87
N THR A 282 14.98 1.72 11.75
CA THR A 282 13.82 0.94 11.28
C THR A 282 14.31 -0.37 10.67
N LEU A 283 13.91 -1.50 11.26
CA LEU A 283 14.30 -2.83 10.78
C LEU A 283 13.25 -3.46 9.85
N PHE A 284 11.97 -3.12 10.03
CA PHE A 284 10.87 -3.50 9.15
C PHE A 284 10.55 -2.37 8.18
N ASP A 285 11.47 -2.10 7.26
CA ASP A 285 11.40 -0.97 6.33
C ASP A 285 10.93 -1.36 4.92
N SER A 286 10.78 -0.37 4.05
CA SER A 286 10.39 -0.58 2.65
C SER A 286 11.40 -1.40 1.86
N ALA A 287 12.69 -1.40 2.23
CA ALA A 287 13.71 -2.19 1.57
C ALA A 287 13.56 -3.69 1.90
N LEU A 288 13.22 -4.02 3.15
CA LEU A 288 12.90 -5.39 3.56
C LEU A 288 11.72 -5.96 2.76
N PHE A 289 10.62 -5.20 2.68
CA PHE A 289 9.41 -5.62 1.98
C PHE A 289 9.53 -5.54 0.45
N GLY A 290 10.34 -4.62 -0.06
CA GLY A 290 10.56 -4.36 -1.48
C GLY A 290 11.59 -5.28 -2.15
N SER A 291 12.16 -6.25 -1.42
CA SER A 291 13.16 -7.18 -1.91
C SER A 291 12.88 -8.61 -1.46
N ASN A 292 13.63 -9.57 -2.00
CA ASN A 292 13.53 -10.99 -1.61
C ASN A 292 13.84 -11.28 -0.12
N ARG A 293 14.29 -10.28 0.65
CA ARG A 293 14.68 -10.41 2.06
C ARG A 293 13.54 -10.89 2.97
N ILE A 294 12.27 -10.74 2.57
CA ILE A 294 11.13 -11.29 3.32
C ILE A 294 10.92 -12.80 3.12
N LEU A 295 11.41 -13.37 2.01
CA LEU A 295 11.15 -14.75 1.64
C LEU A 295 11.62 -15.82 2.65
N PRO A 296 12.77 -15.65 3.36
CA PRO A 296 13.23 -16.64 4.35
C PRO A 296 12.23 -16.98 5.45
N ILE A 297 11.36 -16.03 5.85
CA ILE A 297 10.31 -16.28 6.86
C ILE A 297 8.93 -16.48 6.25
N LEU A 298 8.78 -16.42 4.93
CA LEU A 298 7.45 -16.39 4.31
C LEU A 298 6.62 -17.61 4.70
N SER A 299 7.18 -18.83 4.63
CA SER A 299 6.45 -20.04 4.99
C SER A 299 6.01 -20.06 6.46
N SER A 300 6.91 -19.75 7.40
CA SER A 300 6.57 -19.74 8.83
C SER A 300 5.61 -18.61 9.19
N LEU A 301 5.69 -17.46 8.50
CA LEU A 301 4.77 -16.35 8.65
C LEU A 301 3.37 -16.71 8.15
N LEU A 302 3.24 -17.36 6.98
CA LEU A 302 1.95 -17.81 6.41
C LEU A 302 1.26 -18.85 7.31
N GLU A 303 2.03 -19.77 7.89
CA GLU A 303 1.54 -20.82 8.79
C GLU A 303 1.26 -20.30 10.21
N SER A 304 1.78 -19.12 10.56
CA SER A 304 1.53 -18.53 11.86
C SER A 304 0.03 -18.25 12.07
N PRO A 305 -0.50 -18.39 13.30
CA PRO A 305 -1.84 -17.95 13.66
C PRO A 305 -2.17 -16.52 13.21
N ILE A 306 -1.18 -15.63 13.11
CA ILE A 306 -1.38 -14.24 12.67
C ILE A 306 -1.99 -14.18 11.27
N LEU A 307 -1.44 -14.93 10.31
CA LEU A 307 -1.92 -14.95 8.92
C LEU A 307 -2.90 -16.08 8.63
N ALA A 308 -2.72 -17.25 9.24
CA ALA A 308 -3.63 -18.39 9.09
C ALA A 308 -5.05 -18.08 9.62
N ASN A 309 -5.16 -17.20 10.62
CA ASN A 309 -6.44 -16.73 11.17
C ASN A 309 -6.71 -15.26 10.87
N PHE A 310 -6.05 -14.71 9.85
CA PHE A 310 -6.37 -13.37 9.37
C PHE A 310 -7.86 -13.25 9.02
N ALA A 311 -8.47 -12.14 9.41
CA ALA A 311 -9.84 -11.82 9.05
C ALA A 311 -9.97 -10.32 8.75
N TRP A 312 -10.76 -9.99 7.73
CA TRP A 312 -11.24 -8.63 7.49
C TRP A 312 -12.25 -8.21 8.57
N SER A 313 -12.41 -6.92 8.80
CA SER A 313 -13.39 -6.42 9.77
C SER A 313 -14.84 -6.68 9.29
N PRO A 314 -15.82 -6.72 10.21
CA PRO A 314 -17.23 -6.71 9.84
C PRO A 314 -17.63 -5.50 8.96
N LEU A 315 -16.95 -4.35 9.13
CA LEU A 315 -17.20 -3.17 8.29
C LEU A 315 -16.78 -3.43 6.83
N VAL A 316 -15.60 -4.02 6.62
CA VAL A 316 -15.11 -4.39 5.28
C VAL A 316 -15.99 -5.49 4.68
N LEU A 317 -16.25 -6.55 5.44
CA LEU A 317 -17.05 -7.68 4.96
C LEU A 317 -18.50 -7.31 4.65
N SER A 318 -19.10 -6.40 5.42
CA SER A 318 -20.44 -5.89 5.12
C SER A 318 -20.47 -5.06 3.84
N ALA A 319 -19.39 -4.37 3.47
CA ALA A 319 -19.28 -3.68 2.19
C ALA A 319 -19.20 -4.69 1.03
N VAL A 320 -18.39 -5.75 1.18
CA VAL A 320 -18.33 -6.86 0.21
C VAL A 320 -19.71 -7.49 0.04
N ALA A 321 -20.38 -7.85 1.15
CA ALA A 321 -21.70 -8.47 1.15
C ALA A 321 -22.79 -7.57 0.52
N ARG A 322 -22.78 -6.25 0.81
CA ARG A 322 -23.71 -5.28 0.21
C ARG A 322 -23.64 -5.28 -1.31
N ASN A 323 -22.47 -5.55 -1.87
CA ASN A 323 -22.21 -5.52 -3.30
C ASN A 323 -22.38 -6.88 -3.99
N PHE A 324 -23.12 -7.82 -3.39
CA PHE A 324 -23.36 -9.15 -3.97
C PHE A 324 -23.90 -9.11 -5.40
N ALA A 325 -24.70 -8.10 -5.78
CA ALA A 325 -25.23 -7.97 -7.13
C ALA A 325 -24.15 -7.60 -8.17
N ILE A 326 -23.13 -6.84 -7.76
CA ILE A 326 -21.96 -6.52 -8.61
C ILE A 326 -21.03 -7.73 -8.67
N LEU A 327 -20.82 -8.37 -7.51
CA LEU A 327 -19.86 -9.46 -7.35
C LEU A 327 -20.38 -10.84 -7.78
N GLN A 328 -21.69 -11.00 -7.98
CA GLN A 328 -22.41 -12.19 -8.46
C GLN A 328 -21.75 -13.51 -7.96
N PRO A 329 -21.73 -13.78 -6.65
CA PRO A 329 -21.19 -15.03 -6.12
C PRO A 329 -22.10 -16.21 -6.47
N ASP A 330 -21.52 -17.42 -6.56
CA ASP A 330 -22.31 -18.65 -6.70
C ASP A 330 -23.07 -18.96 -5.40
N ASN A 331 -22.44 -18.71 -4.24
CA ASN A 331 -23.04 -18.85 -2.91
C ASN A 331 -22.80 -17.60 -2.06
N LEU A 332 -23.78 -17.18 -1.25
CA LEU A 332 -23.61 -16.04 -0.33
C LEU A 332 -22.47 -16.25 0.68
N ASN A 333 -22.15 -17.50 1.04
CA ASN A 333 -21.01 -17.84 1.88
C ASN A 333 -19.67 -17.47 1.24
N ASP A 334 -19.62 -17.25 -0.08
CA ASP A 334 -18.39 -16.83 -0.76
C ASP A 334 -18.02 -15.38 -0.41
N LEU A 335 -19.03 -14.55 -0.13
CA LEU A 335 -18.87 -13.17 0.34
C LEU A 335 -18.56 -13.11 1.83
N TYR A 336 -19.18 -13.99 2.62
CA TYR A 336 -19.04 -14.05 4.07
C TYR A 336 -18.79 -15.50 4.54
N PRO A 337 -17.53 -15.98 4.47
CA PRO A 337 -17.22 -17.32 4.91
C PRO A 337 -17.45 -17.41 6.41
N SER A 338 -18.22 -18.42 6.83
CA SER A 338 -18.36 -18.76 8.25
C SER A 338 -16.98 -19.07 8.85
N PRO A 339 -16.77 -18.81 10.15
CA PRO A 339 -15.52 -19.18 10.81
C PRO A 339 -15.22 -20.67 10.53
N PRO A 340 -13.95 -21.03 10.28
CA PRO A 340 -13.61 -22.39 9.88
C PRO A 340 -14.14 -23.37 10.93
N SER A 341 -15.14 -24.16 10.56
CA SER A 341 -15.39 -25.43 11.25
C SER A 341 -14.20 -26.33 10.94
N TYR A 342 -13.72 -27.06 11.95
CA TYR A 342 -12.55 -27.95 11.95
C TYR A 342 -12.48 -29.03 10.84
N SER A 343 -13.39 -29.03 9.87
CA SER A 343 -13.36 -29.90 8.70
C SER A 343 -12.44 -29.33 7.62
N HIS A 344 -11.23 -29.90 7.55
CA HIS A 344 -10.20 -29.74 6.51
C HIS A 344 -10.62 -30.12 5.07
N LEU A 345 -11.91 -30.10 4.72
CA LEU A 345 -12.30 -30.35 3.33
C LEU A 345 -12.18 -29.06 2.50
N HIS A 346 -11.33 -29.17 1.48
CA HIS A 346 -11.17 -28.31 0.30
C HIS A 346 -12.51 -27.98 -0.39
N SER A 347 -13.39 -27.27 0.30
CA SER A 347 -14.51 -26.61 -0.33
C SER A 347 -13.99 -25.30 -0.91
N ASN A 348 -14.36 -24.98 -2.15
CA ASN A 348 -14.13 -23.68 -2.78
C ASN A 348 -14.89 -22.54 -2.06
N ALA A 349 -15.32 -22.73 -0.81
CA ALA A 349 -16.07 -21.77 -0.03
C ALA A 349 -15.21 -20.51 0.17
N GLY A 350 -15.76 -19.36 -0.22
CA GLY A 350 -15.02 -18.09 -0.15
C GLY A 350 -14.36 -17.67 -1.46
N VAL A 351 -14.48 -18.45 -2.54
CA VAL A 351 -13.97 -18.11 -3.87
C VAL A 351 -15.08 -17.53 -4.75
N LEU A 352 -14.79 -16.43 -5.44
CA LEU A 352 -15.67 -15.82 -6.43
C LEU A 352 -15.39 -16.44 -7.80
N SER A 353 -16.05 -17.56 -8.12
CA SER A 353 -15.87 -18.27 -9.38
C SER A 353 -16.11 -17.38 -10.60
N GLY A 354 -15.30 -17.59 -11.63
CA GLY A 354 -15.32 -16.86 -12.89
C GLY A 354 -14.87 -15.39 -12.78
N LEU A 355 -14.39 -14.93 -11.63
CA LEU A 355 -13.92 -13.56 -11.40
C LEU A 355 -12.39 -13.49 -11.42
N VAL A 356 -11.84 -12.60 -12.25
CA VAL A 356 -10.48 -12.09 -12.10
C VAL A 356 -10.50 -10.71 -11.46
N ALA A 357 -9.77 -10.54 -10.36
CA ALA A 357 -9.53 -9.23 -9.76
C ALA A 357 -8.19 -8.67 -10.24
N VAL A 358 -8.18 -7.42 -10.70
CA VAL A 358 -7.04 -6.81 -11.37
C VAL A 358 -6.64 -5.52 -10.67
N HIS A 359 -5.42 -5.48 -10.16
CA HIS A 359 -4.85 -4.31 -9.51
C HIS A 359 -4.03 -3.46 -10.47
N LEU A 360 -4.56 -2.26 -10.77
CA LEU A 360 -3.94 -1.31 -11.69
C LEU A 360 -3.63 -0.01 -10.95
N ARG A 361 -2.35 0.23 -10.65
CA ARG A 361 -1.87 1.49 -10.08
C ARG A 361 -1.66 2.52 -11.18
N ARG A 362 -2.44 3.60 -11.14
CA ARG A 362 -2.35 4.77 -12.04
C ARG A 362 -2.16 6.03 -11.19
N GLY A 363 -2.53 7.20 -11.71
CA GLY A 363 -2.54 8.46 -10.97
C GLY A 363 -1.17 8.86 -10.45
N ASP A 364 -1.06 9.07 -9.13
CA ASP A 364 0.17 9.36 -8.38
C ASP A 364 1.31 8.37 -8.64
N TYR A 365 0.97 7.12 -8.97
CA TYR A 365 1.94 6.05 -9.21
C TYR A 365 2.69 6.17 -10.54
N SER A 366 2.20 6.98 -11.48
CA SER A 366 2.85 7.18 -12.78
C SER A 366 4.32 7.60 -12.64
N ARG A 367 4.60 8.60 -11.79
CA ARG A 367 5.96 9.05 -11.50
C ARG A 367 6.79 8.00 -10.78
N HIS A 368 6.16 7.24 -9.88
CA HIS A 368 6.82 6.17 -9.14
C HIS A 368 7.37 5.10 -10.10
N CYS A 369 6.59 4.70 -11.12
CA CYS A 369 7.03 3.70 -12.10
C CYS A 369 8.32 4.08 -12.85
N TYR A 370 8.52 5.37 -13.17
CA TYR A 370 9.78 5.82 -13.79
C TYR A 370 10.96 5.79 -12.82
N ARG A 371 10.73 6.00 -11.53
CA ARG A 371 11.80 5.96 -10.51
C ARG A 371 12.28 4.53 -10.23
N LEU A 372 11.40 3.54 -10.35
CA LEU A 372 11.75 2.12 -10.17
C LEU A 372 12.95 1.71 -11.01
N VAL A 373 13.05 2.22 -12.25
CA VAL A 373 14.18 1.96 -13.14
C VAL A 373 15.50 2.45 -12.53
N GLY A 374 15.52 3.69 -12.04
CA GLY A 374 16.71 4.29 -11.45
C GLY A 374 17.08 3.72 -10.08
N TRP A 375 16.17 2.99 -9.44
CA TRP A 375 16.40 2.27 -8.19
C TRP A 375 16.80 0.82 -8.40
N ASP A 376 16.88 0.35 -9.66
CA ASP A 376 17.05 -1.06 -9.99
C ASP A 376 16.04 -1.94 -9.23
N ALA A 377 14.80 -1.45 -9.11
CA ALA A 377 13.81 -2.06 -8.25
C ALA A 377 13.29 -3.37 -8.82
N GLU A 378 13.19 -4.39 -7.98
CA GLU A 378 12.52 -5.64 -8.32
C GLU A 378 11.05 -5.60 -7.87
N TYR A 379 10.31 -6.68 -8.12
CA TYR A 379 9.00 -6.86 -7.50
C TYR A 379 9.10 -6.86 -5.98
N MET A 380 7.99 -6.49 -5.31
CA MET A 380 7.88 -6.64 -3.86
C MET A 380 8.23 -8.07 -3.44
N GLY A 381 8.85 -8.23 -2.26
CA GLY A 381 9.47 -9.49 -1.86
C GLY A 381 8.57 -10.72 -1.97
N VAL A 382 7.34 -10.66 -1.46
CA VAL A 382 6.37 -11.78 -1.55
C VAL A 382 5.99 -12.09 -3.00
N ASN A 383 5.95 -11.08 -3.87
CA ASN A 383 5.65 -11.25 -5.30
C ASN A 383 6.79 -11.94 -6.05
N GLN A 384 7.98 -12.09 -5.42
CA GLN A 384 9.09 -12.87 -5.94
C GLN A 384 9.05 -14.35 -5.50
N TYR A 385 8.04 -14.80 -4.75
CA TYR A 385 7.98 -16.17 -4.25
C TYR A 385 8.10 -17.21 -5.38
N GLU A 386 8.97 -18.21 -5.20
CA GLU A 386 9.41 -19.14 -6.25
C GLU A 386 8.29 -19.99 -6.88
N LYS A 387 7.14 -20.12 -6.23
CA LYS A 387 5.98 -20.85 -6.77
C LYS A 387 5.03 -19.97 -7.59
N LEU A 388 5.18 -18.65 -7.55
CA LEU A 388 4.40 -17.74 -8.38
C LEU A 388 4.85 -17.87 -9.85
N PRO A 389 3.93 -17.87 -10.83
CA PRO A 389 4.27 -18.20 -12.22
C PRO A 389 4.99 -17.06 -12.96
N ASP A 390 4.66 -15.80 -12.65
CA ASP A 390 5.19 -14.66 -13.39
C ASP A 390 6.41 -14.06 -12.69
N ARG A 391 7.41 -13.67 -13.49
CA ARG A 391 8.71 -13.18 -13.04
C ARG A 391 9.04 -11.84 -13.68
N PHE A 392 9.80 -11.04 -12.95
CA PHE A 392 10.43 -9.83 -13.44
C PHE A 392 11.94 -10.06 -13.47
N ASP A 393 12.51 -10.23 -14.66
CA ASP A 393 13.92 -10.57 -14.85
C ASP A 393 14.56 -9.54 -15.79
N VAL A 394 15.14 -8.51 -15.17
CA VAL A 394 15.82 -7.43 -15.88
C VAL A 394 17.06 -7.91 -16.63
N ASP A 395 17.77 -8.90 -16.10
CA ASP A 395 18.98 -9.44 -16.72
C ASP A 395 18.63 -10.27 -17.95
N ALA A 396 17.54 -11.04 -17.92
CA ALA A 396 17.02 -11.75 -19.09
C ALA A 396 16.59 -10.76 -20.18
N TYR A 397 15.83 -9.72 -19.81
CA TYR A 397 15.41 -8.70 -20.74
C TYR A 397 16.60 -7.99 -21.39
N LEU A 398 17.59 -7.56 -20.61
CA LEU A 398 18.82 -6.94 -21.13
C LEU A 398 19.57 -7.89 -22.06
N ARG A 399 19.75 -9.16 -21.69
CA ARG A 399 20.39 -10.15 -22.58
C ARG A 399 19.69 -10.20 -23.92
N GLU A 400 18.37 -10.29 -23.97
CA GLU A 400 17.62 -10.37 -25.24
C GLU A 400 17.76 -9.08 -26.09
N HIS A 401 17.81 -7.91 -25.45
CA HIS A 401 17.78 -6.63 -26.16
C HIS A 401 19.17 -6.05 -26.48
N SER A 402 20.22 -6.45 -25.75
CA SER A 402 21.60 -6.06 -26.06
C SER A 402 22.17 -6.75 -27.31
N PHE A 403 21.69 -7.95 -27.67
CA PHE A 403 22.09 -8.63 -28.92
C PHE A 403 21.55 -7.94 -30.18
N HIS A 404 20.40 -7.26 -30.09
CA HIS A 404 19.83 -6.51 -31.23
C HIS A 404 20.51 -5.17 -31.50
N SER A 405 21.21 -4.60 -30.51
CA SER A 405 21.99 -3.36 -30.67
C SER A 405 23.41 -3.60 -31.21
N SER A 406 23.88 -4.85 -31.24
CA SER A 406 25.29 -5.21 -31.51
C SER A 406 25.51 -6.06 -32.77
N VAL A 407 24.66 -5.96 -33.80
CA VAL A 407 25.03 -6.46 -35.14
C VAL A 407 25.95 -5.44 -35.82
N SER A 408 27.21 -5.46 -35.41
CA SER A 408 28.36 -5.11 -36.24
C SER A 408 29.29 -6.33 -36.26
N PRO A 409 29.68 -6.85 -37.43
CA PRO A 409 30.37 -8.13 -37.52
C PRO A 409 31.86 -7.95 -37.22
N TRP A 410 32.25 -8.04 -35.94
CA TRP A 410 33.52 -8.58 -35.43
C TRP A 410 33.75 -8.17 -33.98
N SER A 411 33.77 -9.15 -33.08
CA SER A 411 34.91 -9.42 -32.18
C SER A 411 34.48 -10.46 -31.15
N SER A 412 35.21 -11.57 -31.14
CA SER A 412 35.13 -12.65 -30.16
C SER A 412 35.68 -12.24 -28.78
N THR A 413 35.37 -13.08 -27.78
CA THR A 413 35.96 -13.22 -26.42
C THR A 413 35.53 -12.16 -25.38
N THR A 414 35.15 -12.45 -24.14
CA THR A 414 35.40 -13.57 -23.18
C THR A 414 34.26 -13.67 -22.15
N LEU A 415 33.90 -14.90 -21.75
CA LEU A 415 33.01 -15.19 -20.63
C LEU A 415 33.78 -15.02 -19.30
N SER A 416 33.32 -14.14 -18.41
CA SER A 416 33.83 -14.06 -17.03
C SER A 416 32.65 -14.15 -16.06
N SER A 417 32.61 -15.25 -15.32
CA SER A 417 31.70 -15.45 -14.19
C SER A 417 32.11 -14.49 -13.06
N ARG A 418 31.29 -13.49 -12.75
CA ARG A 418 31.44 -12.72 -11.51
C ARG A 418 30.50 -13.28 -10.45
N ASN A 419 31.09 -13.96 -9.47
CA ASN A 419 30.46 -14.25 -8.19
C ASN A 419 30.12 -12.92 -7.50
N SER A 420 28.85 -12.76 -7.15
CA SER A 420 28.32 -11.58 -6.46
C SER A 420 28.38 -11.79 -4.96
N SER A 421 29.26 -11.03 -4.30
CA SER A 421 29.18 -10.75 -2.86
C SER A 421 29.98 -9.49 -2.58
N THR A 422 29.32 -8.32 -2.66
CA THR A 422 29.66 -7.11 -1.89
C THR A 422 28.59 -6.04 -2.10
N SER A 423 27.93 -5.70 -1.00
CA SER A 423 27.05 -4.56 -0.79
C SER A 423 27.86 -3.26 -0.70
N LEU A 424 27.60 -2.31 -1.59
CA LEU A 424 27.51 -0.86 -1.39
C LEU A 424 27.10 -0.24 -2.73
N THR A 425 26.13 0.66 -2.68
CA THR A 425 25.33 1.28 -3.77
C THR A 425 26.15 1.90 -4.90
N LEU A 426 26.62 1.07 -5.83
CA LEU A 426 26.80 1.46 -7.23
C LEU A 426 25.50 1.12 -7.97
N PRO A 427 25.05 1.94 -8.94
CA PRO A 427 23.98 1.53 -9.85
C PRO A 427 24.37 0.18 -10.44
N ARG A 428 23.50 -0.82 -10.29
CA ARG A 428 23.75 -2.16 -10.86
C ARG A 428 23.84 -2.06 -12.38
N HIS A 429 23.09 -1.11 -12.94
CA HIS A 429 22.99 -0.85 -14.37
C HIS A 429 23.41 0.59 -14.73
N THR A 430 24.01 0.72 -15.91
CA THR A 430 24.40 2.00 -16.52
C THR A 430 23.18 2.80 -16.97
N SER A 431 23.36 4.10 -17.21
CA SER A 431 22.28 4.94 -17.74
C SER A 431 21.76 4.48 -19.11
N GLU A 432 22.60 3.83 -19.93
CA GLU A 432 22.18 3.25 -21.20
C GLU A 432 21.27 2.04 -20.99
N GLU A 433 21.62 1.16 -20.05
CA GLU A 433 20.79 0.02 -19.64
C GLU A 433 19.46 0.48 -19.01
N HIS A 434 19.47 1.53 -18.18
CA HIS A 434 18.23 2.12 -17.65
C HIS A 434 17.30 2.62 -18.76
N ASN A 435 17.83 3.22 -19.82
CA ASN A 435 17.02 3.62 -20.97
C ASN A 435 16.42 2.41 -21.71
N MET A 436 17.17 1.31 -21.85
CA MET A 436 16.68 0.06 -22.44
C MET A 436 15.62 -0.62 -21.56
N LEU A 437 15.78 -0.56 -20.25
CA LEU A 437 14.87 -1.16 -19.26
C LEU A 437 13.58 -0.35 -19.06
N THR A 438 13.58 0.95 -19.34
CA THR A 438 12.42 1.81 -19.06
C THR A 438 11.10 1.27 -19.66
N PRO A 439 11.03 0.87 -20.94
CA PRO A 439 9.81 0.27 -21.49
C PRO A 439 9.39 -1.01 -20.76
N TYR A 440 10.35 -1.87 -20.40
CA TYR A 440 10.09 -3.11 -19.65
C TYR A 440 9.44 -2.82 -18.30
N TYR A 441 10.04 -1.94 -17.49
CA TYR A 441 9.46 -1.51 -16.22
C TYR A 441 8.05 -0.91 -16.38
N LEU A 442 7.84 -0.07 -17.41
CA LEU A 442 6.53 0.55 -17.64
C LEU A 442 5.46 -0.46 -18.04
N THR A 443 5.79 -1.50 -18.82
CA THR A 443 4.82 -2.56 -19.17
C THR A 443 4.37 -3.36 -17.94
N HIS A 444 5.24 -3.53 -16.93
CA HIS A 444 4.89 -4.23 -15.68
C HIS A 444 4.27 -3.30 -14.62
N CYS A 445 4.62 -2.02 -14.61
CA CYS A 445 4.22 -1.06 -13.57
C CYS A 445 3.03 -0.17 -13.97
N LEU A 446 3.02 0.34 -15.21
CA LEU A 446 2.04 1.29 -15.72
C LEU A 446 1.55 0.92 -17.14
N PRO A 447 1.08 -0.32 -17.37
CA PRO A 447 0.75 -0.78 -18.71
C PRO A 447 -0.37 0.03 -19.35
N GLU A 448 -0.30 0.18 -20.67
CA GLU A 448 -1.33 0.76 -21.49
C GLU A 448 -2.49 -0.23 -21.71
N ILE A 449 -3.66 0.28 -22.12
CA ILE A 449 -4.87 -0.55 -22.30
C ILE A 449 -4.63 -1.78 -23.19
N PRO A 450 -3.93 -1.69 -24.34
CA PRO A 450 -3.67 -2.87 -25.18
C PRO A 450 -2.84 -3.95 -24.48
N GLU A 451 -1.89 -3.55 -23.65
CA GLU A 451 -1.03 -4.45 -22.88
C GLU A 451 -1.84 -5.15 -21.79
N ILE A 452 -2.70 -4.41 -21.08
CA ILE A 452 -3.62 -4.97 -20.08
C ILE A 452 -4.58 -5.98 -20.73
N VAL A 453 -5.14 -5.64 -21.89
CA VAL A 453 -6.05 -6.54 -22.63
C VAL A 453 -5.33 -7.81 -23.07
N ALA A 454 -4.13 -7.69 -23.66
CA ALA A 454 -3.34 -8.85 -24.08
C ALA A 454 -2.98 -9.74 -22.88
N ARG A 455 -2.61 -9.14 -21.75
CA ARG A 455 -2.28 -9.87 -20.53
C ARG A 455 -3.48 -10.63 -19.96
N LEU A 456 -4.63 -9.97 -19.85
CA LEU A 456 -5.87 -10.60 -19.38
C LEU A 456 -6.38 -11.67 -20.34
N HIS A 457 -6.20 -11.48 -21.65
CA HIS A 457 -6.52 -12.50 -22.64
C HIS A 457 -5.75 -13.79 -22.37
N GLN A 458 -4.43 -13.69 -22.13
CA GLN A 458 -3.61 -14.86 -21.77
C GLN A 458 -4.06 -15.49 -20.46
N VAL A 459 -4.33 -14.70 -19.42
CA VAL A 459 -4.83 -15.22 -18.13
C VAL A 459 -6.13 -15.99 -18.29
N ARG A 460 -7.03 -15.55 -19.18
CA ARG A 460 -8.28 -16.25 -19.50
C ARG A 460 -8.06 -17.52 -20.32
N LEU A 461 -7.07 -17.55 -21.22
CA LEU A 461 -6.69 -18.80 -21.92
C LEU A 461 -6.15 -19.84 -20.93
N ASP A 462 -5.35 -19.41 -19.97
CA ASP A 462 -4.81 -20.28 -18.92
C ASP A 462 -5.91 -20.73 -17.92
N ASN A 463 -7.02 -20.00 -17.84
CA ASN A 463 -8.13 -20.25 -16.92
C ASN A 463 -9.50 -20.09 -17.64
N PRO A 464 -9.95 -21.11 -18.41
CA PRO A 464 -11.13 -21.01 -19.27
C PRO A 464 -12.47 -20.72 -18.56
N GLY A 465 -12.52 -20.81 -17.22
CA GLY A 465 -13.69 -20.47 -16.42
C GLY A 465 -13.89 -18.97 -16.17
N LEU A 466 -12.88 -18.14 -16.43
CA LEU A 466 -12.93 -16.71 -16.18
C LEU A 466 -13.85 -15.98 -17.17
N LYS A 467 -14.80 -15.22 -16.63
CA LYS A 467 -15.84 -14.50 -17.38
C LYS A 467 -15.93 -13.03 -17.02
N ARG A 468 -15.53 -12.66 -15.81
CA ARG A 468 -15.79 -11.35 -15.21
C ARG A 468 -14.50 -10.73 -14.69
N VAL A 469 -14.40 -9.41 -14.82
CA VAL A 469 -13.25 -8.62 -14.35
C VAL A 469 -13.70 -7.64 -13.28
N TYR A 470 -12.99 -7.62 -12.16
CA TYR A 470 -13.08 -6.58 -11.14
C TYR A 470 -11.80 -5.76 -11.10
N LEU A 471 -11.89 -4.46 -11.41
CA LEU A 471 -10.75 -3.55 -11.44
C LEU A 471 -10.64 -2.78 -10.12
N LEU A 472 -9.55 -3.02 -9.38
CA LEU A 472 -9.16 -2.18 -8.25
C LEU A 472 -8.09 -1.19 -8.74
N SER A 473 -8.47 0.08 -8.90
CA SER A 473 -7.63 1.10 -9.52
C SER A 473 -8.01 2.50 -9.06
N ASN A 474 -7.00 3.35 -8.92
CA ASN A 474 -7.13 4.81 -8.77
C ASN A 474 -7.12 5.56 -10.12
N GLY A 475 -7.33 4.87 -11.24
CA GLY A 475 -7.43 5.48 -12.56
C GLY A 475 -8.67 6.37 -12.72
N TRP A 476 -8.58 7.34 -13.63
CA TRP A 476 -9.71 8.22 -13.95
C TRP A 476 -10.89 7.43 -14.53
N GLY A 477 -12.11 7.85 -14.22
CA GLY A 477 -13.34 7.17 -14.68
C GLY A 477 -13.42 6.98 -16.20
N TRP A 478 -12.99 7.96 -17.00
CA TRP A 478 -12.97 7.83 -18.47
C TRP A 478 -11.97 6.78 -18.97
N TRP A 479 -10.85 6.61 -18.27
CA TRP A 479 -9.84 5.61 -18.59
C TRP A 479 -10.34 4.21 -18.22
N LEU A 480 -10.97 4.07 -17.05
CA LEU A 480 -11.64 2.84 -16.62
C LEU A 480 -12.77 2.43 -17.58
N SER A 481 -13.57 3.39 -18.08
CA SER A 481 -14.56 3.12 -19.14
C SER A 481 -13.91 2.62 -20.43
N SER A 482 -12.81 3.23 -20.84
CA SER A 482 -12.11 2.84 -22.08
C SER A 482 -11.50 1.44 -21.97
N LEU A 483 -10.95 1.09 -20.80
CA LEU A 483 -10.45 -0.25 -20.51
C LEU A 483 -11.60 -1.27 -20.48
N ARG A 484 -12.71 -0.94 -19.81
CA ARG A 484 -13.92 -1.76 -19.77
C ARG A 484 -14.42 -2.10 -21.18
N ASP A 485 -14.54 -1.11 -22.05
CA ASP A 485 -15.00 -1.30 -23.42
C ASP A 485 -14.05 -2.20 -24.22
N SER A 486 -12.73 -2.03 -24.00
CA SER A 486 -11.70 -2.84 -24.67
C SER A 486 -11.73 -4.30 -24.21
N LEU A 487 -11.91 -4.54 -22.91
CA LEU A 487 -12.06 -5.89 -22.34
C LEU A 487 -13.36 -6.56 -22.80
N LYS A 488 -14.48 -5.82 -22.84
CA LYS A 488 -15.73 -6.37 -23.39
C LYS A 488 -15.58 -6.75 -24.86
N LYS A 489 -14.86 -5.95 -25.65
CA LYS A 489 -14.54 -6.27 -27.05
C LYS A 489 -13.66 -7.52 -27.17
N ASP A 490 -12.75 -7.75 -26.23
CA ASP A 490 -11.95 -8.98 -26.13
C ASP A 490 -12.77 -10.20 -25.68
N GLY A 491 -14.01 -10.01 -25.22
CA GLY A 491 -14.98 -11.08 -24.93
C GLY A 491 -15.24 -11.34 -23.45
N TRP A 492 -14.89 -10.40 -22.56
CA TRP A 492 -15.28 -10.47 -21.14
C TRP A 492 -16.78 -10.15 -20.99
N GLU A 493 -17.51 -10.97 -20.22
CA GLU A 493 -18.97 -10.85 -20.06
C GLU A 493 -19.34 -9.64 -19.20
N ASP A 494 -18.63 -9.44 -18.08
CA ASP A 494 -18.81 -8.29 -17.20
C ASP A 494 -17.47 -7.69 -16.76
N VAL A 495 -17.43 -6.37 -16.63
CA VAL A 495 -16.25 -5.62 -16.20
C VAL A 495 -16.69 -4.48 -15.29
N ARG A 496 -16.28 -4.58 -14.03
CA ARG A 496 -16.64 -3.70 -12.91
C ARG A 496 -15.39 -3.08 -12.29
N HIS A 497 -15.55 -1.99 -11.56
CA HIS A 497 -14.43 -1.38 -10.83
C HIS A 497 -14.87 -0.88 -9.45
N GLY A 498 -13.91 -0.70 -8.53
CA GLY A 498 -14.20 -0.30 -7.14
C GLY A 498 -15.04 0.98 -6.97
N GLY A 499 -14.91 1.93 -7.89
CA GLY A 499 -15.76 3.13 -7.91
C GLY A 499 -17.26 2.90 -8.18
N GLU A 500 -17.68 1.68 -8.53
CA GLU A 500 -19.10 1.30 -8.68
C GLU A 500 -19.68 0.65 -7.43
N LEU A 501 -18.85 0.33 -6.42
CA LEU A 501 -19.33 -0.29 -5.20
C LEU A 501 -20.21 0.67 -4.40
N GLU A 502 -21.34 0.17 -3.93
CA GLU A 502 -22.18 0.87 -2.97
C GLU A 502 -21.54 0.78 -1.58
N MET A 503 -21.21 1.94 -1.00
CA MET A 503 -20.57 2.05 0.31
C MET A 503 -21.19 3.20 1.10
N ASP A 504 -21.39 2.97 2.40
CA ASP A 504 -21.70 4.06 3.33
C ASP A 504 -20.46 4.93 3.63
N GLN A 505 -20.63 5.99 4.42
CA GLN A 505 -19.54 6.93 4.70
C GLN A 505 -18.39 6.30 5.50
N ALA A 506 -18.65 5.33 6.37
CA ALA A 506 -17.60 4.64 7.10
C ALA A 506 -16.85 3.66 6.18
N GLN A 507 -17.57 2.98 5.28
CA GLN A 507 -17.00 2.04 4.32
C GLN A 507 -16.09 2.74 3.29
N LYS A 508 -16.40 3.95 2.85
CA LYS A 508 -15.59 4.69 1.86
C LYS A 508 -14.14 4.93 2.29
N HIS A 509 -13.86 5.20 3.56
CA HIS A 509 -12.48 5.41 4.02
C HIS A 509 -11.73 4.10 4.30
N VAL A 510 -12.42 2.96 4.27
CA VAL A 510 -11.81 1.62 4.29
C VAL A 510 -11.91 0.90 2.93
N ALA A 511 -12.29 1.62 1.86
CA ALA A 511 -12.57 1.04 0.54
C ALA A 511 -11.40 0.23 -0.05
N MET A 512 -10.16 0.63 0.23
CA MET A 512 -8.99 -0.16 -0.19
C MET A 512 -8.98 -1.57 0.43
N ALA A 513 -9.37 -1.71 1.70
CA ALA A 513 -9.48 -3.03 2.33
C ALA A 513 -10.64 -3.83 1.73
N VAL A 514 -11.71 -3.17 1.25
CA VAL A 514 -12.81 -3.81 0.50
C VAL A 514 -12.31 -4.35 -0.84
N ASP A 515 -11.54 -3.56 -1.59
CA ASP A 515 -10.89 -4.00 -2.83
C ASP A 515 -9.98 -5.21 -2.60
N MET A 516 -9.14 -5.16 -1.56
CA MET A 516 -8.27 -6.28 -1.19
C MET A 516 -9.07 -7.51 -0.77
N ALA A 517 -10.17 -7.35 -0.02
CA ALA A 517 -11.03 -8.46 0.38
C ALA A 517 -11.71 -9.14 -0.81
N ILE A 518 -12.11 -8.37 -1.82
CA ILE A 518 -12.65 -8.92 -3.08
C ILE A 518 -11.54 -9.65 -3.86
N ALA A 519 -10.36 -9.04 -3.97
CA ALA A 519 -9.25 -9.60 -4.73
C ALA A 519 -8.65 -10.87 -4.09
N GLU A 520 -8.62 -10.92 -2.76
CA GLU A 520 -8.27 -12.14 -2.01
C GLU A 520 -9.18 -13.30 -2.38
N LYS A 521 -10.48 -13.03 -2.58
CA LYS A 521 -11.52 -14.02 -2.89
C LYS A 521 -11.65 -14.36 -4.37
N ALA A 522 -11.07 -13.58 -5.27
CA ALA A 522 -11.20 -13.82 -6.70
C ALA A 522 -10.66 -15.20 -7.10
N GLU A 523 -11.23 -15.83 -8.12
CA GLU A 523 -10.68 -17.08 -8.66
C GLU A 523 -9.23 -16.88 -9.09
N VAL A 524 -8.97 -15.79 -9.82
CA VAL A 524 -7.62 -15.35 -10.18
C VAL A 524 -7.40 -13.91 -9.75
N PHE A 525 -6.21 -13.62 -9.22
CA PHE A 525 -5.74 -12.27 -8.97
C PHE A 525 -4.65 -11.89 -9.97
N LEU A 526 -4.75 -10.73 -10.62
CA LEU A 526 -3.72 -10.15 -11.48
C LEU A 526 -3.22 -8.84 -10.85
N GLY A 527 -2.02 -8.86 -10.29
CA GLY A 527 -1.44 -7.76 -9.53
C GLY A 527 -0.42 -6.92 -10.31
N ASN A 528 -0.15 -5.73 -9.80
CA ASN A 528 1.09 -5.01 -10.10
C ASN A 528 2.21 -5.51 -9.16
N GLY A 529 3.28 -6.10 -9.72
CA GLY A 529 4.34 -6.74 -8.95
C GLY A 529 5.14 -5.79 -8.04
N PHE A 530 5.17 -4.50 -8.33
CA PHE A 530 5.86 -3.46 -7.55
C PHE A 530 5.02 -2.88 -6.41
N SER A 531 3.75 -3.28 -6.28
CA SER A 531 2.87 -2.70 -5.27
C SER A 531 2.75 -3.55 -4.01
N SER A 532 2.93 -2.91 -2.85
CA SER A 532 2.66 -3.51 -1.53
C SER A 532 1.21 -3.99 -1.37
N LEU A 533 0.24 -3.35 -2.05
CA LEU A 533 -1.16 -3.83 -2.06
C LEU A 533 -1.26 -5.21 -2.70
N SER A 534 -0.63 -5.42 -3.86
CA SER A 534 -0.57 -6.74 -4.51
C SER A 534 0.14 -7.74 -3.61
N GLY A 535 1.27 -7.33 -3.00
CA GLY A 535 2.01 -8.18 -2.06
C GLY A 535 1.15 -8.68 -0.91
N ASN A 536 0.35 -7.80 -0.30
CA ASN A 536 -0.59 -8.19 0.76
C ASN A 536 -1.69 -9.14 0.26
N ILE A 537 -2.28 -8.89 -0.92
CA ILE A 537 -3.29 -9.79 -1.48
C ILE A 537 -2.68 -11.18 -1.71
N VAL A 538 -1.48 -11.25 -2.29
CA VAL A 538 -0.77 -12.52 -2.51
C VAL A 538 -0.48 -13.22 -1.18
N THR A 539 0.03 -12.50 -0.16
CA THR A 539 0.23 -13.03 1.19
C THR A 539 -1.04 -13.67 1.75
N LEU A 540 -2.18 -12.96 1.68
CA LEU A 540 -3.46 -13.44 2.21
C LEU A 540 -4.03 -14.61 1.42
N ARG A 541 -3.85 -14.62 0.09
CA ARG A 541 -4.24 -15.77 -0.76
C ARG A 541 -3.42 -17.01 -0.41
N LEU A 542 -2.11 -16.86 -0.28
CA LEU A 542 -1.22 -17.97 0.10
C LEU A 542 -1.52 -18.49 1.51
N SER A 543 -1.82 -17.62 2.49
CA SER A 543 -2.14 -18.05 3.86
C SER A 543 -3.47 -18.82 3.94
N LYS A 544 -4.38 -18.55 2.98
CA LYS A 544 -5.65 -19.26 2.82
C LYS A 544 -5.56 -20.49 1.93
N GLY A 545 -4.35 -20.88 1.50
CA GLY A 545 -4.12 -22.07 0.69
C GLY A 545 -4.54 -21.95 -0.77
N PHE A 546 -4.73 -20.72 -1.30
CA PHE A 546 -4.89 -20.55 -2.73
C PHE A 546 -3.62 -21.01 -3.45
N LYS A 547 -3.83 -21.67 -4.58
CA LYS A 547 -2.76 -22.12 -5.47
C LYS A 547 -1.92 -20.92 -5.95
N PRO A 548 -0.58 -20.95 -5.86
CA PRO A 548 0.27 -19.86 -6.32
C PRO A 548 0.00 -19.43 -7.77
N GLU A 549 -0.40 -20.37 -8.64
CA GLU A 549 -0.70 -20.14 -10.05
C GLU A 549 -1.94 -19.26 -10.26
N SER A 550 -2.80 -19.15 -9.23
CA SER A 550 -3.97 -18.25 -9.24
C SER A 550 -3.63 -16.79 -8.91
N SER A 551 -2.36 -16.49 -8.64
CA SER A 551 -1.84 -15.14 -8.41
C SER A 551 -0.85 -14.81 -9.53
N ARG A 552 -1.25 -13.90 -10.41
CA ARG A 552 -0.53 -13.48 -11.62
C ARG A 552 -0.05 -12.03 -11.49
N PHE A 553 0.92 -11.64 -12.30
CA PHE A 553 1.38 -10.24 -12.40
C PHE A 553 1.26 -9.69 -13.83
N LEU A 554 1.12 -8.36 -13.93
CA LEU A 554 1.10 -7.61 -15.19
C LEU A 554 2.34 -7.88 -16.04
#